data_AF-A0A9E2V9H7-F1
#
_entry.id   AF-A0A9E2V9H7-F1
#
_cell.length_a   1.000
_cell.length_b   1.000
_cell.length_c   1.000
_cell.angle_alpha   90.00
_cell.angle_beta   90.00
_cell.angle_gamma   90.00
#
_symmetry.space_group_name_H-M   'P 1'
#
loop_
_entity.id
_entity.type
_entity.pdbx_description
1 polymer ?
#
loop_
_entity_poly.entity_id
_entity_poly.type
_entity_poly.pdbx_seq_one_letter_code
_entity_poly.pdbx_strand_id
1 'polypeptide(L)' 'MAGFYHIDQNCERALIALNDALCSFERTTGRGYTLILIPEKPDEKIHLSQSGKPLSPNFIMGPEEILAMAMGERNR' A
#
# COMPACT_ATOMS: atom_id res chain seq x y z
N MET A 1 3.88 21.28 -6.33
CA MET A 1 5.14 20.95 -5.62
C MET A 1 5.13 19.45 -5.36
N ALA A 2 5.99 18.68 -6.02
CA ALA A 2 6.15 17.26 -5.71
C ALA A 2 7.01 17.17 -4.45
N GLY A 3 6.40 16.91 -3.28
CA GLY A 3 7.15 16.60 -2.07
C GLY A 3 8.02 15.37 -2.33
N PHE A 4 9.29 15.42 -1.93
CA PHE A 4 10.14 14.23 -1.88
C PHE A 4 9.70 13.44 -0.64
N TYR A 5 8.90 12.39 -0.87
CA TYR A 5 8.47 11.49 0.18
C TYR A 5 9.61 10.54 0.50
N HIS A 6 9.89 10.35 1.78
CA HIS A 6 10.97 9.47 2.22
C HIS A 6 10.37 8.09 2.53
N ILE A 7 10.76 7.09 1.77
CA ILE A 7 10.58 5.68 2.16
C ILE A 7 11.95 5.19 2.58
N ASP A 8 12.05 4.70 3.82
CA ASP A 8 13.26 4.03 4.31
C ASP A 8 13.63 2.87 3.38
N GLN A 9 14.92 2.67 3.12
CA GLN A 9 15.39 1.68 2.16
C GLN A 9 15.02 0.24 2.58
N ASN A 10 14.87 -0.04 3.88
CA ASN A 10 14.39 -1.34 4.34
C ASN A 10 12.89 -1.50 4.10
N CYS A 11 12.11 -0.43 4.27
CA CYS A 11 10.69 -0.41 3.91
C CYS A 11 10.49 -0.65 2.41
N GLU A 12 11.33 -0.05 1.55
CA GLU A 12 11.31 -0.30 0.11
C GLU A 12 11.57 -1.77 -0.22
N ARG A 13 12.60 -2.38 0.39
CA ARG A 13 12.90 -3.81 0.21
C ARG A 13 11.75 -4.71 0.69
N ALA A 14 11.16 -4.39 1.84
CA ALA A 14 10.03 -5.13 2.38
C ALA A 14 8.80 -5.03 1.46
N LEU A 15 8.53 -3.85 0.91
CA LEU A 15 7.46 -3.62 -0.06
C LEU A 15 7.63 -4.45 -1.34
N ILE A 16 8.86 -4.54 -1.86
CA ILE A 16 9.16 -5.38 -3.03
C ILE A 16 8.85 -6.85 -2.70
N ALA A 17 9.34 -7.36 -1.57
CA ALA A 17 9.09 -8.74 -1.16
C ALA A 17 7.60 -9.05 -0.94
N LEU A 18 6.85 -8.12 -0.33
CA LEU A 18 5.40 -8.25 -0.16
C LEU A 18 4.66 -8.24 -1.50
N ASN A 19 5.10 -7.42 -2.45
CA ASN A 19 4.53 -7.38 -3.79
C ASN A 19 4.73 -8.69 -4.54
N ASP A 20 5.92 -9.27 -4.47
CA ASP A 20 6.22 -10.56 -5.09
C ASP A 20 5.36 -11.67 -4.49
N ALA A 21 5.21 -11.68 -3.16
CA ALA A 21 4.36 -12.63 -2.45
C ALA A 21 2.88 -12.47 -2.84
N LEU A 22 2.37 -11.22 -2.88
CA LEU A 22 1.00 -10.92 -3.30
C LEU A 22 0.75 -11.41 -4.73
N CYS A 23 1.65 -11.08 -5.65
CA CYS A 23 1.53 -11.49 -7.04
C CYS A 23 1.52 -13.01 -7.18
N SER A 24 2.34 -13.72 -6.40
CA SER A 24 2.31 -15.19 -6.36
C SER A 24 0.99 -15.73 -5.83
N PHE A 25 0.44 -15.12 -4.77
CA PHE A 25 -0.82 -15.52 -4.16
C PHE A 25 -2.04 -15.28 -5.07
N GLU A 26 -2.08 -14.15 -5.77
CA GLU A 26 -3.12 -13.84 -6.76
C GLU A 26 -3.12 -14.87 -7.90
N ARG A 27 -1.93 -15.28 -8.36
CA ARG A 27 -1.81 -16.31 -9.40
C ARG A 27 -2.33 -17.67 -8.95
N THR A 28 -2.06 -18.08 -7.70
CA THR A 28 -2.56 -19.38 -7.19
C THR A 28 -4.05 -19.37 -6.88
N THR A 29 -4.61 -18.22 -6.48
CA THR A 29 -6.02 -18.12 -6.10
C THR A 29 -6.94 -17.68 -7.24
N GLY A 30 -6.39 -17.09 -8.30
CA GLY A 30 -7.15 -16.48 -9.40
C GLY A 30 -7.93 -15.23 -8.98
N ARG A 31 -7.61 -14.64 -7.83
CA ARG A 31 -8.29 -13.48 -7.25
C ARG A 31 -7.35 -12.29 -7.22
N GLY A 32 -7.88 -11.10 -7.49
CA GLY A 32 -7.13 -9.85 -7.37
C GLY A 32 -7.23 -9.28 -5.96
N TYR A 33 -6.12 -8.76 -5.46
CA TYR A 33 -5.98 -8.16 -4.14
C TYR A 33 -5.20 -6.84 -4.27
N THR A 34 -5.41 -5.95 -3.31
CA THR A 34 -4.71 -4.66 -3.28
C THR A 34 -3.86 -4.60 -2.01
N LEU A 35 -2.55 -4.40 -2.18
CA LEU A 35 -1.67 -4.07 -1.07
C LEU A 35 -1.78 -2.58 -0.80
N ILE A 36 -2.15 -2.21 0.43
CA ILE A 36 -2.16 -0.83 0.91
C ILE A 36 -1.12 -0.73 2.02
N LEU A 37 -0.06 0.04 1.79
CA LEU A 37 0.81 0.49 2.87
C LEU A 37 0.27 1.81 3.38
N ILE A 38 -0.07 1.82 4.67
CA ILE A 38 -0.54 3.03 5.31
C ILE A 38 0.59 3.60 6.17
N PRO A 39 1.00 4.85 5.92
CA PRO A 39 2.11 5.48 6.62
C PRO A 39 1.79 5.68 8.10
N GLU A 40 2.79 5.51 8.96
CA GLU A 40 2.67 5.85 10.38
C GLU A 40 3.04 7.31 10.63
N LYS A 41 3.83 7.92 9.73
CA LYS A 41 4.26 9.32 9.83
C LYS A 41 3.65 10.18 8.74
N PRO A 42 3.38 11.48 9.02
CA PRO A 42 2.75 12.39 8.06
C PRO A 42 3.60 12.73 6.83
N ASP A 43 4.90 12.44 6.85
CA ASP A 43 5.84 12.63 5.73
C ASP A 43 6.00 11.39 4.84
N GLU A 44 5.38 10.27 5.23
CA GLU A 44 5.38 9.03 4.47
C GLU A 44 4.18 8.97 3.50
N LYS A 45 4.34 8.22 2.40
CA LYS A 45 3.36 8.15 1.31
C LYS A 45 2.54 6.87 1.41
N ILE A 46 1.25 6.94 1.08
CA ILE A 46 0.50 5.70 0.81
C ILE A 46 1.10 5.02 -0.42
N HIS A 47 1.48 3.75 -0.24
CA HIS A 47 1.89 2.88 -1.32
C HIS A 47 0.76 1.93 -1.64
N LEU A 48 0.40 1.86 -2.92
CA LEU A 48 -0.67 1.00 -3.40
C LEU A 48 -0.21 0.21 -4.61
N SER A 49 -0.45 -1.09 -4.54
CA SER A 49 -0.09 -1.99 -5.61
C SER A 49 -1.07 -3.14 -5.74
N GLN A 50 -1.23 -3.61 -6.97
CA GLN A 50 -2.01 -4.77 -7.32
C GLN A 50 -1.22 -5.55 -8.36
N SER A 51 -1.14 -6.87 -8.20
CA SER A 51 -0.35 -7.74 -9.10
C SER A 51 1.08 -7.27 -9.33
N GLY A 52 1.75 -6.76 -8.29
CA GLY A 52 3.12 -6.27 -8.34
C GLY A 52 3.30 -4.97 -9.13
N LYS A 53 2.21 -4.28 -9.48
CA LYS A 53 2.25 -3.00 -10.19
C LYS A 53 1.75 -1.87 -9.29
N PRO A 54 2.43 -0.72 -9.24
CA PRO A 54 1.92 0.44 -8.53
C PRO A 54 0.60 0.88 -9.18
N LEU A 55 -0.42 1.10 -8.35
CA LEU A 55 -1.68 1.70 -8.79
C LEU A 55 -1.57 3.22 -8.74
N SER A 56 -2.13 3.89 -9.74
CA SER A 56 -2.24 5.36 -9.70
C SER A 56 -3.05 5.76 -8.47
N PRO A 57 -2.66 6.82 -7.75
CA PRO A 57 -3.38 7.31 -6.59
C PRO A 57 -4.67 8.06 -6.97
N ASN A 58 -5.48 7.48 -7.86
CA ASN A 58 -6.79 8.00 -8.26
C ASN A 58 -7.83 7.51 -7.24
N PHE A 59 -7.71 7.95 -6.00
CA PHE A 59 -8.70 7.60 -5.00
C PHE A 59 -9.92 8.51 -5.10
N ILE A 60 -11.10 7.90 -4.97
CA ILE A 60 -12.34 8.61 -4.65
C ILE A 60 -12.30 9.10 -3.18
N MET A 61 -11.44 8.48 -2.36
CA MET A 61 -11.35 8.63 -0.90
C MET A 61 -9.90 8.92 -0.48
N GLY A 62 -9.68 9.93 0.34
CA GLY A 62 -8.33 10.37 0.70
C GLY A 62 -7.50 9.26 1.37
N PRO A 63 -6.17 9.27 1.23
CA PRO A 63 -5.25 8.44 1.99
C PRO A 63 -5.58 8.30 3.49
N GLU A 64 -5.96 9.42 4.10
CA GLU A 64 -6.29 9.57 5.51
C GLU A 64 -7.60 8.85 5.87
N GLU A 65 -8.57 8.83 4.96
CA GLU A 65 -9.83 8.11 5.13
C GLU A 65 -9.64 6.60 5.00
N ILE A 66 -8.77 6.16 4.08
CA ILE A 66 -8.37 4.75 3.95
C ILE A 66 -7.67 4.28 5.24
N LEU A 67 -6.78 5.10 5.80
CA LEU A 67 -6.12 4.86 7.10
C LEU A 67 -7.15 4.74 8.23
N ALA A 68 -8.07 5.69 8.34
CA ALA A 68 -9.07 5.72 9.40
C ALA A 68 -9.98 4.47 9.36
N MET A 69 -10.37 4.03 8.16
CA MET A 69 -11.17 2.81 8.00
C MET A 69 -10.38 1.55 8.41
N ALA A 70 -9.14 1.40 7.92
CA ALA A 70 -8.31 0.23 8.23
C ALA A 70 -7.96 0.14 9.73
N MET A 71 -7.68 1.27 10.38
CA MET A 71 -7.42 1.31 11.83
C MET A 71 -8.68 1.03 12.65
N GLY A 72 -9.85 1.50 12.19
CA GLY A 72 -11.13 1.24 12.83
C GLY A 72 -11.51 -0.25 12.83
N GLU A 73 -11.20 -0.97 11.76
CA GLU A 73 -11.45 -2.43 11.69
C GLU A 73 -10.45 -3.24 12.50
N ARG A 74 -9.20 -2.79 12.65
CA ARG A 74 -8.17 -3.52 13.40
C ARG A 74 -8.37 -3.48 14.92
N ASN A 75 -9.08 -2.48 15.43
CA ASN A 75 -9.38 -2.31 16.87
C ASN A 75 -10.73 -2.93 17.28
N ARG A 76 -11.37 -3.71 16.39
CA ARG A 76 -12.58 -4.50 16.65
C ARG A 76 -12.25 -5.97 16.83
#